data_AF-A0AAD4VZF2-F1
#
_entry.id   AF-A0AAD4VZF2-F1
#
_cell.length_a   1.000
_cell.length_b   1.000
_cell.length_c   1.000
_cell.angle_alpha   90.00
_cell.angle_beta   90.00
_cell.angle_gamma   90.00
#
_symmetry.space_group_name_H-M   'P 1'
#
loop_
_entity.id
_entity.type
_entity.pdbx_description
1 polymer ?
#
loop_
_entity_poly.entity_id
_entity_poly.type
_entity_poly.pdbx_seq_one_letter_code
_entity_poly.pdbx_strand_id
1 'polypeptide(L)'
;MIEFAYIRGWYPPARCSTPFGNCSSGNSDTEPLIAMHNILIAHAMAVDTYRRVFWQKQHGFIGIVANAHMYEPLRDDERDWRAVDRALAFSVAC
;
A
#
# COMPACT_ATOMS: atom_id res chain seq x y z
N MET A 1 -3.66 -1.86 4.01
CA MET A 1 -3.07 -1.77 5.37
C MET A 1 -2.66 -0.34 5.68
N ILE A 2 -1.90 0.30 4.79
CA ILE A 2 -1.40 1.68 4.95
C ILE A 2 -2.55 2.68 5.05
N GLU A 3 -3.57 2.59 4.19
CA GLU A 3 -4.78 3.43 4.26
C GLU A 3 -5.41 3.42 5.67
N PHE A 4 -5.62 2.23 6.25
CA PHE A 4 -6.26 2.12 7.56
C PHE A 4 -5.39 2.63 8.71
N ALA A 5 -4.07 2.65 8.56
CA ALA A 5 -3.14 3.05 9.61
C ALA A 5 -2.78 4.56 9.56
N TYR A 6 -2.67 5.13 8.36
CA TYR A 6 -2.13 6.47 8.10
C TYR A 6 -3.10 7.43 7.38
N ILE A 7 -4.22 6.93 6.83
CA ILE A 7 -5.28 7.75 6.23
C ILE A 7 -6.52 7.78 7.14
N ARG A 8 -7.09 6.61 7.47
CA ARG A 8 -8.29 6.53 8.33
C ARG A 8 -7.96 6.44 9.82
N GLY A 9 -6.76 6.01 10.17
CA GLY A 9 -6.31 5.84 11.55
C GLY A 9 -7.09 4.79 12.36
N TRP A 10 -7.70 3.81 11.70
CA TRP A 10 -8.43 2.71 12.36
C TRP A 10 -7.51 1.65 12.95
N TYR A 11 -6.33 1.45 12.35
CA TYR A 11 -5.34 0.49 12.81
C TYR A 11 -4.13 1.19 13.43
N PRO A 12 -3.42 0.56 14.39
CA PRO A 12 -2.17 1.10 14.91
C PRO A 12 -1.18 1.47 13.78
N PRO A 13 -0.46 2.59 13.86
CA PRO A 13 -0.38 3.51 15.01
C PRO A 13 -1.51 4.56 15.09
N ALA A 14 -2.59 4.40 14.32
CA ALA A 14 -3.77 5.27 14.32
C ALA A 14 -3.43 6.74 14.04
N ARG A 15 -2.70 6.98 12.96
CA ARG A 15 -2.30 8.32 12.52
C ARG A 15 -3.16 8.76 11.34
N CYS A 16 -3.61 10.01 11.35
CA CYS A 16 -4.40 10.57 10.26
C CYS A 16 -4.51 12.10 10.36
N SER A 17 -5.07 12.72 9.32
CA SER A 17 -5.44 14.13 9.28
C SER A 17 -6.94 14.30 9.08
N THR A 18 -7.49 15.41 9.55
CA THR A 18 -8.85 15.84 9.16
C THR A 18 -8.88 16.13 7.65
N PRO A 19 -9.98 15.83 6.94
CA PRO A 19 -11.26 15.31 7.43
C PRO A 19 -11.36 13.77 7.47
N PHE A 20 -10.31 13.03 7.10
CA PHE A 20 -10.36 11.58 6.95
C PHE A 20 -10.52 10.82 8.28
N GLY A 21 -10.04 11.41 9.38
CA GLY A 21 -10.28 10.93 10.73
C GLY A 21 -9.96 11.98 11.80
N ASN A 22 -10.17 11.62 13.07
CA ASN A 22 -9.92 12.48 14.23
C ASN A 22 -8.77 11.91 15.09
N CYS A 23 -7.61 11.71 14.47
CA CYS A 23 -6.42 11.21 15.14
C CYS A 23 -5.69 12.33 15.88
N SER A 24 -4.98 11.97 16.96
CA SER A 24 -4.19 12.94 17.74
C SER A 24 -2.96 13.47 17.01
N SER A 25 -2.47 12.73 16.00
CA SER A 25 -1.33 13.11 15.17
C SER A 25 -1.36 12.36 13.84
N GLY A 26 -0.64 12.87 12.85
CA GLY A 26 -0.51 12.24 11.55
C GLY A 26 -0.55 13.24 10.41
N ASN A 27 -0.13 12.79 9.23
CA ASN A 27 -0.30 13.52 7.99
C ASN A 27 -0.74 12.55 6.88
N SER A 28 -2.04 12.55 6.59
CA SER A 28 -2.63 11.62 5.61
C SER A 28 -2.21 11.87 4.17
N ASP A 29 -1.62 13.02 3.86
CA ASP A 29 -1.09 13.31 2.51
C ASP A 29 0.32 12.77 2.30
N THR A 30 1.08 12.50 3.38
CA THR A 30 2.52 12.18 3.29
C THR A 30 2.91 10.88 3.97
N GLU A 31 2.35 10.56 5.14
CA GLU A 31 2.69 9.35 5.90
C GLU A 31 2.38 8.06 5.14
N PRO A 32 1.28 7.94 4.37
CA PRO A 32 1.04 6.74 3.56
C PRO A 32 2.15 6.48 2.54
N LEU A 33 2.64 7.52 1.86
CA LEU A 33 3.71 7.41 0.86
C LEU A 33 5.03 7.01 1.51
N ILE A 34 5.36 7.58 2.67
CA ILE A 34 6.56 7.24 3.44
C ILE A 34 6.49 5.78 3.90
N ALA A 35 5.34 5.34 4.43
CA ALA A 35 5.14 3.97 4.87
C ALA A 35 5.30 2.98 3.70
N MET A 36 4.69 3.26 2.55
CA MET A 36 4.79 2.41 1.37
C MET A 36 6.22 2.32 0.84
N HIS A 37 6.93 3.46 0.77
CA HIS A 37 8.33 3.50 0.35
C HIS A 37 9.22 2.60 1.22
N ASN A 38 9.06 2.69 2.54
CA ASN A 38 9.82 1.88 3.48
C ASN A 38 9.47 0.39 3.41
N ILE A 39 8.20 0.05 3.17
CA ILE A 39 7.76 -1.35 2.98
C ILE A 39 8.43 -1.96 1.73
N LEU A 40 8.50 -1.22 0.62
CA LEU A 40 9.15 -1.68 -0.59
C LEU A 40 10.66 -1.89 -0.39
N ILE A 41 11.33 -0.96 0.29
CA ILE A 41 12.76 -1.10 0.63
C ILE A 41 12.96 -2.33 1.55
N ALA A 42 12.17 -2.46 2.61
CA ALA A 42 12.27 -3.57 3.54
C ALA A 42 12.05 -4.92 2.84
N HIS A 43 11.08 -5.00 1.93
CA HIS A 43 10.85 -6.19 1.12
C HIS A 43 12.05 -6.49 0.21
N ALA A 44 12.59 -5.49 -0.50
CA ALA A 44 13.77 -5.67 -1.35
C ALA A 44 14.99 -6.18 -0.56
N MET A 45 15.23 -5.65 0.64
CA MET A 45 16.30 -6.12 1.53
C MET A 45 16.07 -7.56 2.01
N ALA A 46 14.83 -7.91 2.35
CA ALA A 46 14.48 -9.28 2.72
C ALA A 46 14.68 -10.27 1.55
N VAL A 47 14.31 -9.86 0.33
CA VAL A 47 14.52 -10.65 -0.90
C VAL A 47 16.00 -10.84 -1.20
N ASP A 48 16.82 -9.79 -1.09
CA ASP A 48 18.28 -9.90 -1.26
C ASP A 48 18.89 -10.88 -0.26
N THR A 49 18.53 -10.72 1.02
CA THR A 49 18.99 -11.60 2.09
C THR A 49 18.57 -13.05 1.84
N TYR A 50 17.31 -13.27 1.45
CA TYR A 50 16.78 -14.59 1.14
C TYR A 50 17.56 -15.26 0.01
N ARG A 51 17.75 -14.56 -1.11
CA ARG A 51 18.46 -15.08 -2.29
C ARG A 51 19.93 -15.39 -2.01
N ARG A 52 20.60 -14.57 -1.19
CA ARG A 52 22.03 -14.73 -0.88
C ARG A 52 22.31 -15.80 0.17
N VAL A 53 21.47 -15.88 1.20
CA VAL A 53 21.77 -16.68 2.40
C VAL A 53 20.96 -17.97 2.45
N PHE A 54 19.69 -17.94 2.04
CA PHE A 54 18.74 -19.01 2.32
C PHE A 54 18.38 -19.84 1.09
N TRP A 55 18.26 -19.21 -0.08
CA TRP A 55 17.83 -19.87 -1.33
C TRP A 55 18.71 -21.09 -1.68
N GLN A 56 20.03 -21.01 -1.48
CA GLN A 56 20.97 -22.09 -1.80
C GLN A 56 20.70 -23.40 -1.05
N LYS A 57 20.02 -23.33 0.11
CA LYS A 57 19.66 -24.52 0.92
C LYS A 57 18.17 -24.84 0.84
N GLN A 58 17.33 -23.82 0.81
CA GLN A 58 15.88 -23.99 0.93
C GLN A 58 15.18 -24.19 -0.42
N HIS A 59 15.73 -23.62 -1.49
CA HIS A 59 15.16 -23.68 -2.84
C HIS A 59 13.67 -23.28 -2.92
N GLY A 60 13.18 -22.44 -2.00
CA GLY A 60 11.78 -22.00 -1.91
C GLY A 60 11.58 -20.56 -2.38
N PHE A 61 10.35 -20.09 -2.59
CA PHE A 61 10.11 -18.77 -3.17
C PHE A 61 9.81 -17.68 -2.13
N ILE A 62 10.16 -16.45 -2.46
CA ILE A 62 9.79 -15.24 -1.70
C ILE A 62 9.10 -14.25 -2.63
N GLY A 63 8.05 -13.59 -2.15
CA GLY A 63 7.29 -12.59 -2.89
C GLY A 63 6.56 -11.63 -1.95
N ILE A 64 5.77 -10.75 -2.54
CA ILE A 64 4.93 -9.77 -1.84
C ILE A 64 3.46 -10.03 -2.19
N VAL A 65 2.58 -9.94 -1.18
CA VAL A 65 1.14 -10.06 -1.37
C VAL A 65 0.53 -8.66 -1.30
N ALA A 66 -0.14 -8.24 -2.38
CA ALA A 66 -0.88 -7.00 -2.44
C ALA A 66 -2.38 -7.26 -2.32
N ASN A 67 -3.08 -6.38 -1.61
CA ASN A 67 -4.55 -6.33 -1.61
C ASN A 67 -4.99 -5.38 -2.73
N ALA A 68 -5.98 -5.78 -3.52
CA ALA A 68 -6.57 -4.97 -4.58
C ALA A 68 -8.08 -5.15 -4.59
N HIS A 69 -8.80 -4.07 -4.85
CA HIS A 69 -10.20 -4.15 -5.24
C HIS A 69 -10.32 -4.20 -6.76
N MET A 70 -11.32 -4.94 -7.25
CA MET A 70 -11.78 -4.79 -8.62
C MET A 70 -12.66 -3.55 -8.70
N TYR A 71 -12.30 -2.61 -9.57
CA TYR A 71 -13.06 -1.39 -9.81
C TYR A 71 -13.77 -1.49 -11.16
N GLU A 72 -15.02 -1.08 -11.20
CA GLU A 72 -15.82 -0.97 -12.42
C GLU A 72 -16.19 0.50 -12.65
N PRO A 73 -16.29 0.95 -13.90
CA PRO A 73 -16.67 2.33 -14.18
C PRO A 73 -18.12 2.56 -13.78
N LEU A 74 -18.42 3.71 -13.18
CA LEU A 74 -19.79 4.05 -12.78
C LEU A 74 -20.70 4.29 -14.00
N ARG A 75 -20.13 4.82 -15.07
CA ARG A 75 -20.78 5.09 -16.36
C ARG A 75 -19.88 4.62 -17.49
N ASP A 76 -20.49 4.32 -18.63
CA ASP A 76 -19.75 4.01 -19.85
C ASP A 76 -19.24 5.30 -20.54
N ASP A 77 -18.32 5.99 -19.86
CA ASP A 77 -17.61 7.14 -20.41
C ASP A 77 -16.12 7.08 -20.07
N GLU A 78 -15.30 7.76 -20.89
CA GLU A 78 -13.84 7.72 -20.79
C GLU A 78 -13.31 8.20 -19.43
N ARG A 79 -14.02 9.11 -18.74
CA ARG A 79 -13.56 9.66 -17.46
C ARG A 79 -13.65 8.61 -16.36
N ASP A 80 -14.73 7.83 -16.37
CA ASP A 80 -14.95 6.78 -15.39
C ASP A 80 -14.02 5.58 -15.64
N TRP A 81 -13.76 5.24 -16.90
CA TRP A 81 -12.70 4.28 -17.24
C TRP A 81 -11.31 4.72 -16.76
N ARG A 82 -10.94 5.99 -16.98
CA ARG A 82 -9.69 6.52 -16.42
C ARG A 82 -9.70 6.58 -14.89
N ALA A 83 -10.88 6.71 -14.26
CA ALA A 83 -11.00 6.70 -12.81
C ALA A 83 -10.74 5.32 -12.23
N VAL A 84 -11.19 4.26 -12.90
CA VAL A 84 -10.86 2.86 -12.57
C VAL A 84 -9.35 2.65 -12.56
N ASP A 85 -8.64 3.06 -13.61
CA ASP A 85 -7.18 2.91 -13.70
C ASP A 85 -6.46 3.64 -12.56
N ARG A 86 -6.88 4.87 -12.25
CA ARG A 86 -6.33 5.63 -11.11
C ARG A 86 -6.62 4.94 -9.79
N ALA A 87 -7.86 4.52 -9.55
CA ALA A 87 -8.24 3.87 -8.30
C ALA A 87 -7.45 2.57 -8.09
N LEU A 88 -7.31 1.75 -9.13
CA LEU A 88 -6.51 0.54 -9.08
C LEU A 88 -5.04 0.85 -8.77
N ALA A 89 -4.44 1.78 -9.52
CA ALA A 89 -3.05 2.18 -9.32
C ALA A 89 -2.78 2.64 -7.87
N PHE A 90 -3.64 3.49 -7.32
CA PHE A 90 -3.48 3.97 -5.95
C PHE A 90 -3.84 2.92 -4.89
N SER A 91 -4.78 2.01 -5.14
CA SER A 91 -5.16 0.99 -4.15
C SER A 91 -4.12 -0.13 -3.98
N VAL A 92 -3.36 -0.43 -5.05
CA VAL A 92 -2.36 -1.52 -5.07
C VAL A 92 -0.96 -0.98 -4.79
N ALA A 93 -0.64 0.20 -5.32
CA ALA A 93 0.68 0.81 -5.18
C ALA A 93 0.79 1.78 -4.00
N CYS A 94 -0.29 2.02 -3.25
CA CYS A 94 -0.30 2.94 -2.09
C CYS A 94 -1.03 2.37 -0.87
#